data_AF-A0A2X0LBZ1-F1
#
_entry.id   AF-A0A2X0LBZ1-F1
#
_cell.length_a   1.000
_cell.length_b   1.000
_cell.length_c   1.000
_cell.angle_alpha   90.00
_cell.angle_beta   90.00
_cell.angle_gamma   90.00
#
_symmetry.space_group_name_H-M   'P 1'
#
loop_
_entity.id
_entity.type
_entity.pdbx_description
1 polymer ?
#
loop_
_entity_poly.entity_id
_entity_poly.type
_entity_poly.pdbx_seq_one_letter_code
_entity_poly.pdbx_strand_id
1 'polypeptide(L)'
;MSTPSLLTGKWLYRALLQQAQQLPDTHVTDHYRHLIKSDFRKPLPLDRSRAHDRTVQAQKVSSRVPLRPSLLRSAHTTQRTDPWGGGGGLVPVRFVRRSQLLRRLMAANEGHLHAIERVLDQAYQRKGKGSHTLLEPFLSPSRQTKLFNSPSLRSLLTSPLSHTSRNPTAKQLDTPPTLPPRAFPHSEEARLMGPLIPQRVKAIRRRYWNSQTGKIKKPLAVLVQGSEPGQEGEGMKREDLLKKVGLVGLGQDLEKVGRERLQLLERWTSVGRDERPRRSRRLRGVSSALIGPEEEGSSTWTDSTRLRLSSSAKEKDEGAGAKTSEPRKASSSRTTTTTIPNLSLPKWSTPKVLRPRFMRRRYEALLEDAPIVTVEGKAAGTKGGGDAKRDGDKNKEKDKKNSTSDGPADQERQVWVKVRLSEFAKSGNGRLGKVGEEDAWWIDR
;
A
#
# COMPACT_ATOMS: atom_id res chain seq x y z
N MET A 1 -6.26 -16.01 -47.65
CA MET A 1 -6.95 -16.42 -46.39
C MET A 1 -6.39 -15.62 -45.23
N SER A 2 -7.21 -14.78 -44.58
CA SER A 2 -6.78 -13.98 -43.42
C SER A 2 -6.56 -14.93 -42.22
N THR A 3 -5.39 -14.89 -41.61
CA THR A 3 -5.10 -15.74 -40.45
C THR A 3 -5.97 -15.31 -39.24
N PRO A 4 -6.73 -16.22 -38.61
CA PRO A 4 -7.62 -15.89 -37.49
C PRO A 4 -6.88 -15.26 -36.28
N SER A 5 -5.55 -15.40 -36.22
CA SER A 5 -4.69 -14.76 -35.22
C SER A 5 -4.61 -13.23 -35.32
N LEU A 6 -4.81 -12.63 -36.51
CA LEU A 6 -4.72 -11.17 -36.66
C LEU A 6 -5.99 -10.46 -36.15
N LEU A 7 -7.16 -11.09 -36.33
CA LEU A 7 -8.44 -10.57 -35.86
C LEU A 7 -8.51 -10.58 -34.33
N THR A 8 -8.04 -11.66 -33.69
CA THR A 8 -7.99 -11.78 -32.22
C THR A 8 -7.05 -10.74 -31.59
N GLY A 9 -5.94 -10.40 -32.25
CA GLY A 9 -5.03 -9.35 -31.79
C GLY A 9 -5.65 -7.94 -31.83
N LYS A 10 -6.35 -7.59 -32.91
CA LYS A 10 -7.03 -6.28 -33.05
C LYS A 10 -8.17 -6.11 -32.05
N TRP A 11 -8.98 -7.16 -31.84
CA TRP A 11 -10.05 -7.14 -30.84
C TRP A 11 -9.49 -6.94 -29.42
N LEU A 12 -8.46 -7.71 -29.05
CA LEU A 12 -7.84 -7.60 -27.72
C LEU A 12 -7.23 -6.22 -27.47
N TYR A 13 -6.63 -5.61 -28.49
CA TYR A 13 -6.13 -4.23 -28.40
C TYR A 13 -7.24 -3.23 -28.11
N ARG A 14 -8.35 -3.29 -28.85
CA ARG A 14 -9.52 -2.42 -28.64
C ARG A 14 -10.13 -2.61 -27.27
N ALA A 15 -10.32 -3.86 -26.85
CA ALA A 15 -10.86 -4.19 -25.52
C ALA A 15 -9.96 -3.64 -24.40
N LEU A 16 -8.63 -3.79 -24.52
CA LEU A 16 -7.69 -3.22 -23.56
C LEU A 16 -7.76 -1.70 -23.48
N LEU A 17 -7.85 -1.01 -24.63
CA LEU A 17 -7.97 0.45 -24.65
C LEU A 17 -9.30 0.93 -24.06
N GLN A 18 -10.40 0.23 -24.36
CA GLN A 18 -11.72 0.54 -23.81
C GLN A 18 -11.73 0.37 -22.29
N GLN A 19 -11.17 -0.73 -21.78
CA GLN A 19 -11.07 -0.97 -20.34
C GLN A 19 -10.11 0.01 -19.66
N ALA A 20 -9.00 0.39 -20.30
CA ALA A 20 -8.12 1.43 -19.76
C ALA A 20 -8.80 2.80 -19.68
N GLN A 21 -9.69 3.13 -20.63
CA GLN A 21 -10.43 4.39 -20.65
C GLN A 21 -11.53 4.47 -19.57
N GLN A 22 -11.98 3.34 -19.05
CA GLN A 22 -12.97 3.28 -17.97
C GLN A 22 -12.36 3.53 -16.58
N LEU A 23 -11.03 3.58 -16.47
CA LEU A 23 -10.36 3.90 -15.21
C LEU A 23 -10.66 5.37 -14.84
N PRO A 24 -10.93 5.68 -13.56
CA PRO A 24 -11.35 7.02 -13.14
C PRO A 24 -10.24 8.08 -13.19
N ASP A 25 -9.00 7.63 -13.37
CA ASP A 25 -7.78 8.39 -13.18
C ASP A 25 -7.09 8.57 -14.53
N THR A 26 -6.85 9.83 -14.90
CA THR A 26 -6.27 10.19 -16.18
C THR A 26 -4.82 9.73 -16.30
N HIS A 27 -4.02 9.85 -15.23
CA HIS A 27 -2.62 9.42 -15.24
C HIS A 27 -2.48 7.89 -15.38
N VAL A 28 -3.30 7.12 -14.69
CA VAL A 28 -3.38 5.66 -14.81
C VAL A 28 -3.89 5.29 -16.19
N THR A 29 -4.92 5.95 -16.68
CA THR A 29 -5.45 5.75 -18.04
C THR A 29 -4.35 5.97 -19.08
N ASP A 30 -3.62 7.08 -18.99
CA ASP A 30 -2.54 7.44 -19.90
C ASP A 30 -1.36 6.47 -19.78
N HIS A 31 -0.99 6.09 -18.56
CA HIS A 31 0.04 5.07 -18.32
C HIS A 31 -0.32 3.75 -19.01
N TYR A 32 -1.55 3.24 -18.83
CA TYR A 32 -1.97 1.99 -19.43
C TYR A 32 -2.16 2.10 -20.94
N ARG A 33 -2.66 3.23 -21.46
CA ARG A 33 -2.72 3.49 -22.90
C ARG A 33 -1.32 3.46 -23.53
N HIS A 34 -0.35 4.12 -22.91
CA HIS A 34 1.05 4.09 -23.36
C HIS A 34 1.64 2.68 -23.25
N LEU A 35 1.39 1.97 -22.15
CA LEU A 35 1.84 0.59 -21.95
C LEU A 35 1.26 -0.36 -23.01
N ILE A 36 -0.04 -0.28 -23.29
CA ILE A 36 -0.72 -1.09 -24.31
C ILE A 36 -0.15 -0.75 -25.70
N LYS A 37 -0.07 0.54 -26.07
CA LYS A 37 0.51 0.98 -27.35
C LYS A 37 1.95 0.48 -27.51
N SER A 38 2.80 0.66 -26.51
CA SER A 38 4.20 0.23 -26.56
C SER A 38 4.35 -1.30 -26.59
N ASP A 39 3.49 -2.06 -25.92
CA ASP A 39 3.53 -3.52 -25.95
C ASP A 39 3.05 -4.09 -27.30
N PHE A 40 2.09 -3.45 -27.96
CA PHE A 40 1.61 -3.84 -29.28
C PHE A 40 2.53 -3.37 -30.42
N ARG A 41 3.28 -2.26 -30.24
CA ARG A 41 4.32 -1.80 -31.18
C ARG A 41 5.54 -2.72 -31.23
N LYS A 42 5.86 -3.43 -30.15
CA LYS A 42 6.98 -4.38 -30.14
C LYS A 42 6.70 -5.49 -31.15
N PRO A 43 7.59 -5.73 -32.14
CA PRO A 43 7.39 -6.80 -33.11
C PRO A 43 7.20 -8.11 -32.36
N LEU A 44 6.19 -8.89 -32.76
CA LEU A 44 6.06 -10.27 -32.26
C LEU A 44 7.39 -10.95 -32.55
N PRO A 45 7.97 -11.71 -31.60
CA PRO A 45 9.19 -12.43 -31.88
C PRO A 45 8.88 -13.34 -33.08
N LEU A 46 9.46 -13.00 -34.23
CA LEU A 46 9.24 -13.69 -35.50
C LEU A 46 9.88 -15.09 -35.51
N ASP A 47 10.59 -15.46 -34.44
CA ASP A 47 11.16 -16.78 -34.20
C ASP A 47 10.07 -17.84 -33.97
N ARG A 48 9.31 -18.17 -35.02
CA ARG A 48 8.65 -19.47 -35.15
C ARG A 48 9.68 -20.60 -35.10
N SER A 49 10.90 -20.35 -35.59
CA SER A 49 12.06 -21.25 -35.52
C SER A 49 12.40 -21.64 -34.08
N ARG A 50 12.62 -20.69 -33.16
CA ARG A 50 12.92 -21.03 -31.76
C ARG A 50 11.77 -21.69 -31.00
N ALA A 51 10.52 -21.44 -31.40
CA ALA A 51 9.38 -22.16 -30.85
C ALA A 51 9.40 -23.63 -31.30
N HIS A 52 9.71 -23.86 -32.58
CA HIS A 52 9.94 -25.20 -33.13
C HIS A 52 11.14 -25.90 -32.47
N ASP A 53 12.28 -25.21 -32.31
CA ASP A 53 13.47 -25.76 -31.65
C ASP A 53 13.21 -26.16 -30.20
N ARG A 54 12.36 -25.41 -29.48
CA ARG A 54 11.93 -25.76 -28.12
C ARG A 54 11.02 -26.99 -28.11
N THR A 55 10.14 -27.13 -29.09
CA THR A 55 9.32 -28.34 -29.22
C THR A 55 10.15 -29.56 -29.62
N VAL A 56 11.14 -29.39 -30.50
CA VAL A 56 12.09 -30.43 -30.91
C VAL A 56 12.99 -30.83 -29.73
N GLN A 57 13.50 -29.87 -28.95
CA GLN A 57 14.24 -30.16 -27.72
C GLN A 57 13.37 -30.87 -26.68
N ALA A 58 12.12 -30.44 -26.49
CA ALA A 58 11.20 -31.10 -25.56
C ALA A 58 10.86 -32.53 -26.00
N GLN A 59 10.64 -32.77 -27.30
CA GLN A 59 10.47 -34.12 -27.86
C GLN A 59 11.73 -34.98 -27.69
N LYS A 60 12.92 -34.40 -27.91
CA LYS A 60 14.21 -35.09 -27.75
C LYS A 60 14.56 -35.42 -26.29
N VAL A 61 14.10 -34.60 -25.34
CA VAL A 61 14.21 -34.91 -23.90
C VAL A 61 13.19 -35.98 -23.51
N SER A 62 11.96 -35.92 -24.03
CA SER A 62 10.91 -36.92 -23.77
C SER A 62 11.26 -38.30 -24.35
N SER A 63 11.98 -38.38 -25.47
CA SER A 63 12.42 -39.65 -26.05
C SER A 63 13.68 -40.24 -25.40
N ARG A 64 14.34 -39.49 -24.51
CA ARG A 64 15.54 -39.93 -23.78
C ARG A 64 15.30 -40.37 -22.35
N VAL A 65 14.05 -40.34 -21.87
CA VAL A 65 13.69 -40.96 -20.59
C VAL A 65 13.34 -42.42 -20.87
N PRO A 66 14.23 -43.40 -20.58
CA PRO A 66 13.86 -44.80 -20.67
C PRO A 66 12.69 -45.03 -19.70
N LEU A 67 11.55 -45.44 -20.25
CA LEU A 67 10.41 -45.92 -19.49
C LEU A 67 10.91 -47.04 -18.58
N ARG A 68 11.06 -46.76 -17.28
CA ARG A 68 11.25 -47.82 -16.28
C ARG A 68 9.92 -48.55 -16.16
N PRO A 69 9.84 -49.83 -16.53
CA PRO A 69 8.63 -50.62 -16.32
C PRO A 69 8.72 -51.20 -14.90
N SER A 70 8.04 -50.58 -13.93
CA SER A 70 7.59 -51.25 -12.71
C SER A 70 7.04 -50.22 -11.70
N LEU A 71 5.72 -50.18 -11.60
CA LEU A 71 4.97 -50.52 -10.39
C LEU A 71 3.56 -49.94 -10.55
N LEU A 72 2.65 -50.83 -10.94
CA LEU A 72 1.21 -50.64 -10.88
C LEU A 72 0.81 -50.14 -9.48
N ARG A 73 0.54 -48.84 -9.35
CA ARG A 73 -0.40 -48.34 -8.34
C ARG A 73 -1.58 -47.75 -9.09
N SER A 74 -2.69 -48.48 -9.00
CA SER A 74 -4.03 -48.01 -9.32
C SER A 74 -4.29 -46.72 -8.53
N ALA A 75 -4.26 -45.59 -9.23
CA ALA A 75 -4.82 -44.34 -8.75
C ALA A 75 -5.80 -43.89 -9.83
N HIS A 76 -7.09 -44.03 -9.55
CA HIS A 76 -8.19 -43.51 -10.35
C HIS A 76 -8.08 -41.98 -10.41
N THR A 77 -7.24 -41.50 -11.32
CA THR A 77 -7.20 -40.09 -11.70
C THR A 77 -8.30 -39.93 -12.73
N THR A 78 -9.45 -39.44 -12.28
CA THR A 78 -10.50 -38.90 -13.14
C THR A 78 -9.85 -37.98 -14.16
N GLN A 79 -9.81 -38.45 -15.41
CA GLN A 79 -9.33 -37.69 -16.56
C GLN A 79 -10.24 -36.48 -16.70
N ARG A 80 -9.78 -35.34 -16.20
CA ARG A 80 -10.36 -34.04 -16.51
C ARG A 80 -9.96 -33.75 -17.95
N THR A 81 -10.77 -34.22 -18.88
CA THR A 81 -10.70 -33.87 -20.30
C THR A 81 -10.98 -32.37 -20.40
N ASP A 82 -9.93 -31.56 -20.34
CA ASP A 82 -10.05 -30.15 -20.70
C ASP A 82 -10.53 -30.12 -22.17
N PRO A 83 -11.70 -29.52 -22.47
CA PRO A 83 -12.31 -29.52 -23.81
C PRO A 83 -11.54 -28.69 -24.86
N TRP A 84 -10.30 -28.30 -24.55
CA TRP A 84 -9.34 -27.65 -25.46
C TRP A 84 -8.30 -28.66 -25.94
N GLY A 85 -8.76 -29.84 -26.33
CA GLY A 85 -7.93 -30.95 -26.80
C GLY A 85 -7.13 -30.60 -28.06
N GLY A 86 -5.85 -30.98 -28.03
CA GLY A 86 -5.25 -31.61 -29.21
C GLY A 86 -4.56 -30.70 -30.24
N GLY A 87 -3.96 -29.59 -29.83
CA GLY A 87 -3.08 -28.83 -30.71
C GLY A 87 -2.21 -27.89 -29.90
N GLY A 88 -1.06 -28.37 -29.42
CA GLY A 88 -0.09 -27.63 -28.61
C GLY A 88 0.61 -26.48 -29.36
N GLY A 89 -0.13 -25.68 -30.12
CA GLY A 89 0.34 -24.40 -30.61
C GLY A 89 0.63 -23.54 -29.39
N LEU A 90 1.91 -23.33 -29.11
CA LEU A 90 2.41 -22.41 -28.09
C LEU A 90 1.68 -21.07 -28.25
N VAL A 91 0.64 -20.85 -27.46
CA VAL A 91 -0.03 -19.55 -27.40
C VAL A 91 1.07 -18.56 -27.06
N PRO A 92 1.33 -17.56 -27.91
CA PRO A 92 2.47 -16.70 -27.72
C PRO A 92 2.37 -16.09 -26.33
N VAL A 93 3.43 -16.21 -25.52
CA VAL A 93 3.49 -15.75 -24.11
C VAL A 93 2.94 -14.32 -23.95
N ARG A 94 3.07 -13.49 -24.99
CA ARG A 94 2.51 -12.13 -25.05
C ARG A 94 0.98 -12.09 -25.04
N PHE A 95 0.29 -12.98 -25.74
CA PHE A 95 -1.18 -13.07 -25.72
C PHE A 95 -1.69 -13.42 -24.32
N VAL A 96 -1.04 -14.37 -23.64
CA VAL A 96 -1.34 -14.71 -22.24
C VAL A 96 -1.14 -13.51 -21.32
N ARG A 97 -0.04 -12.76 -21.48
CA ARG A 97 0.19 -11.53 -20.70
C ARG A 97 -0.84 -10.43 -20.96
N ARG A 98 -1.24 -10.24 -22.21
CA ARG A 98 -2.25 -9.23 -22.61
C ARG A 98 -3.65 -9.60 -22.13
N SER A 99 -4.04 -10.86 -22.21
CA SER A 99 -5.32 -11.34 -21.65
C SER A 99 -5.32 -11.26 -20.12
N GLN A 100 -4.21 -11.55 -19.44
CA GLN A 100 -4.07 -11.31 -18.01
C GLN A 100 -4.19 -9.82 -17.66
N LEU A 101 -3.62 -8.92 -18.48
CA LEU A 101 -3.79 -7.48 -18.30
C LEU A 101 -5.25 -7.07 -18.48
N LEU A 102 -5.94 -7.59 -19.51
CA LEU A 102 -7.36 -7.31 -19.74
C LEU A 102 -8.20 -7.73 -18.52
N ARG A 103 -8.03 -8.97 -18.04
CA ARG A 103 -8.73 -9.44 -16.83
C ARG A 103 -8.45 -8.58 -15.61
N ARG A 104 -7.21 -8.08 -15.47
CA ARG A 104 -6.86 -7.17 -14.37
C ARG A 104 -7.55 -5.81 -14.50
N LEU A 105 -7.61 -5.24 -15.69
CA LEU A 105 -8.29 -3.96 -15.93
C LEU A 105 -9.80 -4.09 -15.75
N MET A 106 -10.41 -5.16 -16.28
CA MET A 106 -11.82 -5.48 -16.05
C MET A 106 -12.09 -5.63 -14.55
N ALA A 107 -11.26 -6.40 -13.84
CA ALA A 107 -11.42 -6.57 -12.40
C ALA A 107 -11.24 -5.24 -11.63
N ALA A 108 -10.34 -4.36 -12.08
CA ALA A 108 -10.19 -3.04 -11.48
C ALA A 108 -11.45 -2.17 -11.72
N ASN A 109 -12.02 -2.21 -12.92
CA ASN A 109 -13.25 -1.48 -13.28
C ASN A 109 -14.52 -2.04 -12.61
N GLU A 110 -14.51 -3.33 -12.27
CA GLU A 110 -15.56 -4.00 -11.49
C GLU A 110 -15.46 -3.71 -9.98
N GLY A 111 -14.36 -3.11 -9.50
CA GLY A 111 -14.20 -2.78 -8.07
C GLY A 111 -13.39 -3.76 -7.25
N HIS A 112 -12.70 -4.72 -7.86
CA HIS A 112 -11.86 -5.66 -7.12
C HIS A 112 -10.65 -4.93 -6.52
N LEU A 113 -10.61 -4.88 -5.18
CA LEU A 113 -9.63 -4.11 -4.40
C LEU A 113 -8.17 -4.39 -4.82
N HIS A 114 -7.77 -5.66 -4.83
CA HIS A 114 -6.41 -6.06 -5.19
C HIS A 114 -6.05 -5.76 -6.64
N ALA A 115 -7.04 -5.71 -7.54
CA ALA A 115 -6.80 -5.33 -8.93
C ALA A 115 -6.53 -3.83 -9.03
N ILE A 116 -7.31 -2.99 -8.33
CA ILE A 116 -7.13 -1.55 -8.24
C ILE A 116 -5.75 -1.22 -7.67
N GLU A 117 -5.40 -1.74 -6.49
CA GLU A 117 -4.09 -1.52 -5.87
C GLU A 117 -2.93 -1.88 -6.80
N ARG A 118 -3.06 -3.00 -7.53
CA ARG A 118 -2.03 -3.44 -8.46
C ARG A 118 -1.94 -2.56 -9.70
N VAL A 119 -3.07 -2.03 -10.18
CA VAL A 119 -3.13 -1.07 -11.29
C VAL A 119 -2.45 0.25 -10.90
N LEU A 120 -2.73 0.73 -9.69
CA LEU A 120 -2.15 1.95 -9.15
C LEU A 120 -0.66 1.80 -8.85
N ASP A 121 -0.25 0.73 -8.18
CA ASP A 121 1.17 0.45 -7.95
C ASP A 121 1.97 0.36 -9.26
N GLN A 122 1.36 -0.13 -10.35
CA GLN A 122 2.03 -0.21 -11.64
C GLN A 122 2.13 1.18 -12.30
N ALA A 123 1.04 1.97 -12.28
CA ALA A 123 1.00 3.31 -12.86
C ALA A 123 1.97 4.27 -12.17
N TYR A 124 2.04 4.23 -10.83
CA TYR A 124 3.00 4.99 -10.03
C TYR A 124 4.37 4.33 -9.93
N GLN A 125 4.64 3.32 -10.76
CA GLN A 125 5.95 2.65 -10.87
C GLN A 125 6.44 1.99 -9.57
N ARG A 126 5.58 1.74 -8.58
CA ARG A 126 5.91 0.98 -7.35
C ARG A 126 6.08 -0.51 -7.62
N LYS A 127 5.57 -1.02 -8.74
CA LYS A 127 5.78 -2.40 -9.22
C LYS A 127 6.49 -2.44 -10.58
N GLY A 128 7.19 -3.56 -10.83
CA GLY A 128 7.86 -3.81 -12.11
C GLY A 128 9.18 -3.06 -12.26
N LYS A 129 9.56 -2.73 -13.50
CA LYS A 129 10.87 -2.16 -13.83
C LYS A 129 11.10 -0.77 -13.22
N GLY A 130 10.08 0.09 -13.24
CA GLY A 130 10.15 1.44 -12.66
C GLY A 130 10.36 1.43 -11.13
N SER A 131 10.02 0.32 -10.46
CA SER A 131 10.20 0.22 -9.01
C SER A 131 11.67 0.18 -8.62
N HIS A 132 12.52 -0.36 -9.49
CA HIS A 132 13.96 -0.28 -9.31
C HIS A 132 14.42 1.16 -9.47
N THR A 133 13.91 1.90 -10.45
CA THR A 133 14.25 3.32 -10.67
C THR A 133 13.92 4.20 -9.45
N LEU A 134 12.78 3.95 -8.77
CA LEU A 134 12.42 4.69 -7.55
C LEU A 134 13.31 4.35 -6.35
N LEU A 135 13.78 3.10 -6.25
CA LEU A 135 14.55 2.61 -5.11
C LEU A 135 16.07 2.71 -5.31
N GLU A 136 16.53 2.76 -6.55
CA GLU A 136 17.94 2.82 -6.95
C GLU A 136 18.70 3.96 -6.26
N PRO A 137 18.19 5.20 -6.15
CA PRO A 137 18.90 6.26 -5.41
C PRO A 137 19.21 5.90 -3.96
N PHE A 138 18.35 5.12 -3.31
CA PHE A 138 18.57 4.66 -1.94
C PHE A 138 19.61 3.52 -1.88
N LEU A 139 19.69 2.70 -2.94
CA LEU A 139 20.57 1.55 -3.04
C LEU A 139 21.98 1.90 -3.53
N SER A 140 22.12 2.94 -4.35
CA SER A 140 23.40 3.29 -5.01
C SER A 140 24.52 3.65 -4.03
N PRO A 141 24.31 4.45 -2.97
CA PRO A 141 25.34 4.70 -1.96
C PRO A 141 25.78 3.42 -1.26
N SER A 142 24.81 2.55 -0.94
CA SER A 142 25.08 1.26 -0.29
C SER A 142 25.89 0.31 -1.18
N ARG A 143 25.78 0.42 -2.51
CA ARG A 143 26.59 -0.38 -3.44
C ARG A 143 28.03 0.11 -3.51
N GLN A 144 28.25 1.42 -3.36
CA GLN A 144 29.57 2.03 -3.42
C GLN A 144 30.36 1.87 -2.13
N THR A 145 29.75 2.15 -0.97
CA THR A 145 30.47 2.29 0.31
C THR A 145 30.90 0.96 0.94
N LYS A 146 30.65 -0.20 0.31
CA LYS A 146 30.76 -1.57 0.88
C LYS A 146 29.91 -1.80 2.15
N LEU A 147 29.47 -0.72 2.80
CA LEU A 147 28.56 -0.66 3.92
C LEU A 147 27.15 -0.63 3.36
N PHE A 148 26.35 -1.63 3.71
CA PHE A 148 24.99 -1.74 3.21
C PHE A 148 24.03 -0.68 3.78
N ASN A 149 24.51 0.34 4.49
CA ASN A 149 23.69 1.08 5.45
C ASN A 149 23.73 2.60 5.21
N SER A 150 23.22 3.06 4.06
CA SER A 150 22.98 4.50 3.88
C SER A 150 21.90 4.96 4.87
N PRO A 151 22.03 6.17 5.48
CA PRO A 151 21.05 6.65 6.47
C PRO A 151 19.61 6.66 5.94
N SER A 152 19.44 7.08 4.68
CA SER A 152 18.15 7.05 3.98
C SER A 152 17.56 5.66 3.88
N LEU A 153 18.33 4.69 3.39
CA LEU A 153 17.84 3.32 3.25
C LEU A 153 17.63 2.64 4.61
N ARG A 154 18.46 2.96 5.62
CA ARG A 154 18.28 2.50 7.00
C ARG A 154 16.95 2.97 7.56
N SER A 155 16.65 4.27 7.44
CA SER A 155 15.38 4.84 7.90
C SER A 155 14.17 4.18 7.22
N LEU A 156 14.33 3.81 5.94
CA LEU A 156 13.30 3.20 5.13
C LEU A 156 13.12 1.70 5.42
N LEU A 157 14.17 1.02 5.87
CA LEU A 157 14.09 -0.36 6.33
C LEU A 157 13.52 -0.49 7.74
N THR A 158 13.91 0.40 8.65
CA THR A 158 13.46 0.34 10.05
C THR A 158 12.06 0.89 10.24
N SER A 159 11.56 1.74 9.33
CA SER A 159 10.21 2.28 9.41
C SER A 159 9.15 1.20 9.18
N PRO A 160 8.12 1.10 10.04
CA PRO A 160 7.03 0.14 9.86
C PRO A 160 6.15 0.50 8.64
N LEU A 161 6.16 1.76 8.21
CA LEU A 161 5.29 2.28 7.15
C LEU A 161 5.74 1.84 5.76
N SER A 162 7.05 1.73 5.57
CA SER A 162 7.69 1.36 4.31
C SER A 162 7.90 -0.15 4.17
N HIS A 163 7.52 -0.96 5.16
CA HIS A 163 7.75 -2.40 5.12
C HIS A 163 6.44 -3.17 4.96
N THR A 164 6.40 -4.15 4.05
CA THR A 164 5.20 -4.98 3.84
C THR A 164 5.03 -6.08 4.90
N SER A 165 6.07 -6.35 5.69
CA SER A 165 6.08 -7.36 6.75
C SER A 165 6.69 -6.78 8.02
N ARG A 166 7.05 -7.59 9.01
CA ARG A 166 7.75 -7.11 10.21
C ARG A 166 9.04 -6.36 9.84
N ASN A 167 9.14 -5.10 10.27
CA ASN A 167 10.30 -4.24 10.04
C ASN A 167 11.51 -4.75 10.85
N PRO A 168 12.71 -4.81 10.25
CA PRO A 168 13.92 -5.18 10.96
C PRO A 168 14.31 -4.12 12.00
N THR A 169 14.78 -4.56 13.17
CA THR A 169 15.37 -3.67 14.18
C THR A 169 16.70 -3.12 13.69
N ALA A 170 17.10 -1.92 14.14
CA ALA A 170 18.39 -1.34 13.79
C ALA A 170 19.58 -2.29 14.06
N LYS A 171 19.55 -3.05 15.16
CA LYS A 171 20.54 -4.08 15.51
C LYS A 171 20.55 -5.25 14.52
N GLN A 172 19.39 -5.63 13.97
CA GLN A 172 19.27 -6.71 12.99
C GLN A 172 19.82 -6.32 11.61
N LEU A 173 19.93 -5.02 11.31
CA LEU A 173 20.59 -4.55 10.09
C LEU A 173 22.11 -4.70 10.19
N ASP A 174 22.67 -4.46 11.37
CA ASP A 174 24.11 -4.60 11.62
C ASP A 174 24.51 -6.07 11.83
N THR A 175 23.68 -6.80 12.58
CA THR A 175 23.85 -8.23 12.92
C THR A 175 22.60 -9.01 12.51
N PRO A 176 22.53 -9.50 11.26
CA PRO A 176 21.33 -10.17 10.79
C PRO A 176 21.10 -11.48 11.54
N PRO A 177 19.83 -11.84 11.84
CA PRO A 177 19.51 -13.06 12.57
C PRO A 177 19.91 -14.35 11.82
N THR A 178 20.15 -14.26 10.51
CA THR A 178 20.66 -15.36 9.69
C THR A 178 22.17 -15.58 9.82
N LEU A 179 22.87 -14.72 10.57
CA LEU A 179 24.30 -14.81 10.76
C LEU A 179 24.62 -15.80 11.89
N PRO A 180 25.46 -16.83 11.66
CA PRO A 180 25.82 -17.78 12.71
C PRO A 180 26.67 -17.10 13.80
N PRO A 181 26.64 -17.61 15.05
CA PRO A 181 27.50 -17.12 16.13
C PRO A 181 28.98 -17.14 15.72
N ARG A 182 29.41 -18.19 15.00
CA ARG A 182 30.75 -18.34 14.39
C ARG A 182 31.24 -17.15 13.55
N ALA A 183 30.34 -16.25 13.12
CA ALA A 183 30.74 -15.03 12.41
C ALA A 183 31.45 -14.00 13.29
N PHE A 184 31.28 -14.10 14.62
CA PHE A 184 31.92 -13.24 15.59
C PHE A 184 33.20 -13.92 16.09
N PRO A 185 34.40 -13.33 15.89
CA PRO A 185 35.68 -13.93 16.29
C PRO A 185 35.76 -14.28 17.78
N HIS A 186 35.01 -13.56 18.62
CA HIS A 186 34.99 -13.77 20.07
C HIS A 186 33.96 -14.80 20.55
N SER A 187 33.15 -15.36 19.65
CA SER A 187 32.16 -16.39 20.01
C SER A 187 32.83 -17.74 20.32
N GLU A 188 32.25 -18.52 21.22
CA GLU A 188 32.73 -19.87 21.54
C GLU A 188 32.75 -20.79 20.31
N GLU A 189 31.73 -20.69 19.44
CA GLU A 189 31.71 -21.44 18.18
C GLU A 189 32.88 -21.08 17.26
N ALA A 190 33.28 -19.80 17.20
CA ALA A 190 34.45 -19.39 16.44
C ALA A 190 35.76 -19.87 17.07
N ARG A 191 35.82 -20.04 18.40
CA ARG A 191 36.96 -20.63 19.09
C ARG A 191 37.07 -22.13 18.83
N LEU A 192 35.94 -22.85 18.86
CA LEU A 192 35.89 -24.30 18.64
C LEU A 192 36.11 -24.69 17.18
N MET A 193 35.46 -23.98 16.25
CA MET A 193 35.43 -24.36 14.82
C MET A 193 36.28 -23.44 13.93
N GLY A 194 36.91 -22.40 14.49
CA GLY A 194 37.55 -21.30 13.76
C GLY A 194 36.55 -20.25 13.26
N PRO A 195 36.94 -18.99 13.02
CA PRO A 195 36.04 -17.93 12.55
C PRO A 195 35.53 -18.19 11.11
N LEU A 196 34.35 -17.67 10.78
CA LEU A 196 33.84 -17.73 9.40
C LEU A 196 34.67 -16.84 8.46
N ILE A 197 34.92 -17.35 7.25
CA ILE A 197 35.58 -16.60 6.17
C ILE A 197 34.82 -15.28 5.89
N PRO A 198 35.49 -14.12 5.83
CA PRO A 198 34.84 -12.81 5.64
C PRO A 198 33.91 -12.73 4.42
N GLN A 199 34.24 -13.45 3.35
CA GLN A 199 33.42 -13.55 2.14
C GLN A 199 32.06 -14.21 2.42
N ARG A 200 32.03 -15.25 3.25
CA ARG A 200 30.80 -15.95 3.65
C ARG A 200 29.94 -15.06 4.55
N VAL A 201 30.55 -14.34 5.49
CA VAL A 201 29.87 -13.33 6.31
C VAL A 201 29.23 -12.25 5.42
N LYS A 202 29.99 -11.70 4.47
CA LYS A 202 29.49 -10.71 3.50
C LYS A 202 28.35 -11.26 2.64
N ALA A 203 28.45 -12.51 2.19
CA ALA A 203 27.41 -13.16 1.39
C ALA A 203 26.11 -13.35 2.18
N ILE A 204 26.20 -13.79 3.44
CA ILE A 204 25.03 -13.95 4.33
C ILE A 204 24.35 -12.59 4.57
N ARG A 205 25.14 -11.55 4.92
CA ARG A 205 24.63 -10.18 5.09
C ARG A 205 23.93 -9.67 3.83
N ARG A 206 24.54 -9.88 2.65
CA ARG A 206 23.94 -9.48 1.36
C ARG A 206 22.63 -10.22 1.06
N ARG A 207 22.54 -11.52 1.34
CA ARG A 207 21.31 -12.30 1.17
C ARG A 207 20.20 -11.77 2.06
N TYR A 208 20.49 -11.54 3.34
CA TYR A 208 19.54 -10.93 4.27
C TYR A 208 19.09 -9.56 3.76
N TRP A 209 20.03 -8.69 3.37
CA TRP A 209 19.73 -7.36 2.85
C TRP A 209 18.84 -7.38 1.61
N ASN A 210 19.16 -8.23 0.62
CA ASN A 210 18.34 -8.37 -0.58
C ASN A 210 16.92 -8.86 -0.24
N SER A 211 16.79 -9.73 0.76
CA SER A 211 15.48 -10.20 1.22
C SER A 211 14.66 -9.08 1.88
N GLN A 212 15.31 -8.17 2.62
CA GLN A 212 14.63 -7.04 3.27
C GLN A 212 14.29 -5.94 2.26
N THR A 213 15.22 -5.59 1.36
CA THR A 213 14.96 -4.58 0.32
C THR A 213 13.86 -4.99 -0.66
N GLY A 214 13.67 -6.28 -0.91
CA GLY A 214 12.51 -6.79 -1.68
C GLY A 214 11.15 -6.55 -1.01
N LYS A 215 11.11 -6.44 0.32
CA LYS A 215 9.90 -6.23 1.15
C LYS A 215 9.56 -4.76 1.36
N ILE A 216 10.40 -3.87 0.86
CA ILE A 216 10.18 -2.43 0.95
C ILE A 216 9.06 -2.00 0.00
N LYS A 217 8.09 -1.25 0.53
CA LYS A 217 7.19 -0.35 -0.21
C LYS A 217 8.01 0.84 -0.70
N LYS A 218 7.99 1.08 -2.01
CA LYS A 218 8.84 2.08 -2.66
C LYS A 218 8.28 3.46 -2.34
N PRO A 219 9.12 4.44 -1.99
CA PRO A 219 8.66 5.77 -1.66
C PRO A 219 8.04 6.43 -2.88
N LEU A 220 6.94 7.14 -2.66
CA LEU A 220 6.24 7.86 -3.73
C LEU A 220 6.94 9.18 -4.07
N ALA A 221 7.46 9.84 -3.03
CA ALA A 221 8.14 11.11 -3.12
C ALA A 221 9.23 11.23 -2.05
N VAL A 222 10.21 12.07 -2.35
CA VAL A 222 11.21 12.57 -1.39
C VAL A 222 10.96 14.05 -1.21
N LEU A 223 10.79 14.50 0.03
CA LEU A 223 10.56 15.89 0.39
C LEU A 223 11.75 16.37 1.23
N VAL A 224 12.36 17.50 0.87
CA VAL A 224 13.38 18.15 1.70
C VAL A 224 12.72 19.29 2.47
N GLN A 225 12.67 19.18 3.80
CA GLN A 225 12.14 20.22 4.69
C GLN A 225 13.26 21.21 5.04
N GLY A 226 12.95 22.51 5.07
CA GLY A 226 13.90 23.59 5.37
C GLY A 226 14.53 24.26 4.14
N SER A 227 14.01 23.98 2.95
CA SER A 227 14.39 24.64 1.69
C SER A 227 13.14 25.26 1.03
N GLU A 228 12.33 25.98 1.82
CA GLU A 228 11.29 26.83 1.22
C GLU A 228 12.01 27.90 0.38
N PRO A 229 11.65 28.09 -0.92
CA PRO A 229 12.42 28.89 -1.88
C PRO A 229 12.45 30.41 -1.63
N GLY A 230 12.16 30.86 -0.41
CA GLY A 230 12.19 32.29 -0.03
C GLY A 230 12.69 32.55 1.39
N GLN A 231 13.10 31.52 2.14
CA GLN A 231 13.71 31.70 3.45
C GLN A 231 15.22 31.49 3.32
N GLU A 232 15.94 32.55 2.95
CA GLU A 232 17.42 32.59 2.87
C GLU A 232 18.09 32.55 4.26
N GLY A 233 17.49 31.85 5.22
CA GLY A 233 18.11 31.60 6.52
C GLY A 233 19.31 30.65 6.40
N GLU A 234 20.20 30.69 7.39
CA GLU A 234 21.43 29.89 7.64
C GLU A 234 21.34 28.35 7.54
N GLY A 235 20.27 27.81 6.96
CA GLY A 235 20.07 26.40 6.68
C GLY A 235 21.16 25.83 5.77
N MET A 236 21.41 24.52 5.91
CA MET A 236 22.23 23.79 4.95
C MET A 236 21.61 23.91 3.55
N LYS A 237 22.45 24.10 2.54
CA LYS A 237 22.00 24.02 1.16
C LYS A 237 21.32 22.67 0.95
N ARG A 238 20.20 22.67 0.22
CA ARG A 238 19.40 21.46 -0.10
C ARG A 238 20.27 20.32 -0.64
N GLU A 239 21.26 20.64 -1.46
CA GLU A 239 22.21 19.67 -2.04
C GLU A 239 23.09 19.00 -0.99
N ASP A 240 23.54 19.75 0.02
CA ASP A 240 24.34 19.22 1.12
C ASP A 240 23.54 18.26 2.00
N LEU A 241 22.26 18.56 2.24
CA LEU A 241 21.35 17.65 2.95
C LEU A 241 21.17 16.34 2.18
N LEU A 242 20.91 16.42 0.87
CA LEU A 242 20.79 15.25 0.01
C LEU A 242 22.10 14.47 -0.05
N LYS A 243 23.25 15.15 -0.08
CA LYS A 243 24.57 14.52 -0.08
C LYS A 243 24.86 13.74 1.21
N LYS A 244 24.58 14.35 2.37
CA LYS A 244 24.73 13.69 3.68
C LYS A 244 23.85 12.44 3.80
N VAL A 245 22.68 12.45 3.18
CA VAL A 245 21.71 11.34 3.20
C VAL A 245 21.99 10.28 2.12
N GLY A 246 22.92 10.57 1.20
CA GLY A 246 23.27 9.71 0.08
C GLY A 246 22.28 9.75 -1.08
N LEU A 247 21.52 10.82 -1.25
CA LEU A 247 20.55 10.99 -2.35
C LEU A 247 21.07 11.95 -3.44
N VAL A 248 22.39 11.96 -3.66
CA VAL A 248 23.06 12.81 -4.65
C VAL A 248 22.59 12.47 -6.07
N GLY A 249 22.30 13.49 -6.88
CA GLY A 249 22.03 13.37 -8.32
C GLY A 249 20.58 13.03 -8.72
N LEU A 250 19.81 12.37 -7.85
CA LEU A 250 18.42 11.99 -8.13
C LEU A 250 17.39 12.79 -7.33
N GLY A 251 17.84 13.52 -6.30
CA GLY A 251 16.95 14.26 -5.40
C GLY A 251 16.06 15.24 -6.14
N GLN A 252 16.55 15.97 -7.15
CA GLN A 252 15.75 16.99 -7.84
C GLN A 252 14.64 16.37 -8.70
N ASP A 253 14.95 15.37 -9.52
CA ASP A 253 13.97 14.73 -10.40
C ASP A 253 12.94 13.92 -9.61
N LEU A 254 13.38 13.13 -8.62
CA LEU A 254 12.45 12.36 -7.79
C LEU A 254 11.60 13.22 -6.87
N GLU A 255 12.15 14.33 -6.39
CA GLU A 255 11.37 15.30 -5.63
C GLU A 255 10.35 15.99 -6.53
N LYS A 256 10.74 16.45 -7.73
CA LYS A 256 9.82 17.09 -8.67
C LYS A 256 8.70 16.13 -9.09
N VAL A 257 9.06 14.95 -9.59
CA VAL A 257 8.10 13.91 -10.00
C VAL A 257 7.26 13.44 -8.81
N GLY A 258 7.87 13.31 -7.64
CA GLY A 258 7.18 12.92 -6.41
C GLY A 258 6.17 13.97 -5.95
N ARG A 259 6.54 15.26 -5.97
CA ARG A 259 5.66 16.39 -5.63
C ARG A 259 4.52 16.52 -6.63
N GLU A 260 4.79 16.45 -7.93
CA GLU A 260 3.75 16.46 -8.97
C GLU A 260 2.74 15.31 -8.77
N ARG A 261 3.23 14.11 -8.46
CA ARG A 261 2.38 12.94 -8.16
C ARG A 261 1.55 13.16 -6.88
N LEU A 262 2.15 13.71 -5.83
CA LEU A 262 1.45 14.01 -4.59
C LEU A 262 0.37 15.07 -4.82
N GLN A 263 0.69 16.19 -5.47
CA GLN A 263 -0.27 17.25 -5.80
C GLN A 263 -1.43 16.73 -6.65
N LEU A 264 -1.15 15.87 -7.63
CA LEU A 264 -2.16 15.28 -8.48
C LEU A 264 -3.08 14.34 -7.70
N LEU A 265 -2.53 13.52 -6.80
CA LEU A 265 -3.31 12.68 -5.89
C LEU A 265 -4.10 13.50 -4.86
N GLU A 266 -3.52 14.56 -4.32
CA GLU A 266 -4.20 15.53 -3.44
C GLU A 266 -5.39 16.18 -4.15
N ARG A 267 -5.22 16.59 -5.40
CA ARG A 267 -6.30 17.16 -6.21
C ARG A 267 -7.48 16.19 -6.39
N TRP A 268 -7.23 14.88 -6.44
CA TRP A 268 -8.29 13.88 -6.61
C TRP A 268 -8.96 13.44 -5.32
N THR A 269 -8.22 13.47 -4.23
CA THR A 269 -8.77 13.22 -2.89
C THR A 269 -9.47 14.45 -2.33
N SER A 270 -9.14 15.64 -2.83
CA SER A 270 -9.82 16.90 -2.52
C SER A 270 -11.25 16.90 -3.07
N VAL A 271 -12.20 16.52 -2.21
CA VAL A 271 -13.63 16.69 -2.47
C VAL A 271 -14.06 18.05 -1.94
N GLY A 272 -14.64 18.88 -2.82
CA GLY A 272 -15.26 20.15 -2.45
C GLY A 272 -16.25 19.95 -1.30
N ARG A 273 -16.32 20.90 -0.36
CA ARG A 273 -17.16 20.74 0.85
C ARG A 273 -18.61 20.39 0.52
N ASP A 274 -19.10 20.86 -0.62
CA ASP A 274 -20.47 20.64 -1.10
C ASP A 274 -20.71 19.24 -1.67
N GLU A 275 -19.66 18.59 -2.20
CA GLU A 275 -19.72 17.21 -2.72
C GLU A 275 -19.57 16.15 -1.62
N ARG A 276 -19.05 16.54 -0.45
CA ARG A 276 -18.95 15.64 0.69
C ARG A 276 -20.37 15.21 1.05
N PRO A 277 -20.65 13.89 1.12
CA PRO A 277 -21.97 13.44 1.54
C PRO A 277 -22.29 14.13 2.86
N ARG A 278 -23.41 14.86 2.89
CA ARG A 278 -23.96 15.39 4.13
C ARG A 278 -24.03 14.19 5.07
N ARG A 279 -23.21 14.22 6.15
CA ARG A 279 -23.18 13.18 7.17
C ARG A 279 -24.62 12.82 7.47
N SER A 280 -24.97 11.54 7.34
CA SER A 280 -26.37 11.14 7.46
C SER A 280 -26.89 11.70 8.78
N ARG A 281 -27.91 12.57 8.71
CA ARG A 281 -28.39 13.33 9.87
C ARG A 281 -28.97 12.41 10.96
N ARG A 282 -29.09 11.11 10.66
CA ARG A 282 -29.75 10.07 11.45
C ARG A 282 -29.03 9.65 12.72
N LEU A 283 -27.78 10.06 12.96
CA LEU A 283 -27.07 9.74 14.22
C LEU A 283 -26.75 10.96 15.09
N ARG A 284 -27.18 12.17 14.70
CA ARG A 284 -26.95 13.36 15.52
C ARG A 284 -27.90 13.48 16.72
N GLY A 285 -28.93 12.62 16.79
CA GLY A 285 -29.94 12.65 17.86
C GLY A 285 -29.65 11.79 19.08
N VAL A 286 -28.59 10.96 19.09
CA VAL A 286 -28.35 10.01 20.19
C VAL A 286 -27.13 10.39 21.05
N SER A 287 -26.17 11.16 20.53
CA SER A 287 -24.95 11.52 21.25
C SER A 287 -24.98 12.88 21.97
N SER A 288 -25.94 13.77 21.65
CA SER A 288 -26.05 15.06 22.34
C SER A 288 -26.88 15.01 23.63
N ALA A 289 -27.56 13.89 23.92
CA ALA A 289 -28.36 13.74 25.14
C ALA A 289 -27.57 13.23 26.36
N LEU A 290 -26.29 12.87 26.19
CA LEU A 290 -25.44 12.33 27.24
C LEU A 290 -24.26 13.24 27.62
N ILE A 291 -24.08 14.37 26.93
CA ILE A 291 -23.25 15.45 27.45
C ILE A 291 -24.20 16.24 28.35
N GLY A 292 -24.29 15.79 29.59
CA GLY A 292 -24.99 16.54 30.64
C GLY A 292 -24.43 17.95 30.71
N PRO A 293 -25.25 18.95 31.09
CA PRO A 293 -24.75 20.27 31.39
C PRO A 293 -23.74 20.11 32.52
N GLU A 294 -22.45 20.29 32.22
CA GLU A 294 -21.49 20.59 33.28
C GLU A 294 -21.94 21.91 33.89
N GLU A 295 -22.21 21.82 35.18
CA GLU A 295 -22.61 22.91 36.05
C GLU A 295 -21.54 24.01 35.99
N GLU A 296 -21.72 24.99 35.11
CA GLU A 296 -21.18 26.32 35.38
C GLU A 296 -22.01 26.91 36.51
N GLY A 297 -21.36 26.98 37.67
CA GLY A 297 -21.95 27.46 38.89
C GLY A 297 -22.55 28.85 38.75
N SER A 298 -23.69 29.00 39.41
CA SER A 298 -24.04 30.17 40.21
C SER A 298 -24.23 31.50 39.47
N SER A 299 -25.45 31.75 39.01
CA SER A 299 -26.12 32.98 39.45
C SER A 299 -27.62 32.76 39.65
N THR A 300 -28.06 33.27 40.80
CA THR A 300 -29.34 33.14 41.47
C THR A 300 -30.49 33.78 40.70
N TRP A 301 -31.49 32.99 40.27
CA TRP A 301 -32.85 33.51 40.11
C TRP A 301 -33.85 32.52 40.72
N THR A 302 -34.56 33.04 41.70
CA THR A 302 -35.62 32.39 42.45
C THR A 302 -36.90 32.28 41.63
N ASP A 303 -37.62 31.22 41.98
CA ASP A 303 -39.05 31.19 42.20
C ASP A 303 -40.02 30.73 41.09
N SER A 304 -40.67 29.62 41.48
CA SER A 304 -42.11 29.39 41.38
C SER A 304 -42.72 29.25 39.99
N THR A 305 -43.00 28.01 39.58
CA THR A 305 -44.41 27.57 39.51
C THR A 305 -44.57 26.04 39.50
N ARG A 306 -45.21 25.61 40.58
CA ARG A 306 -45.92 24.35 40.84
C ARG A 306 -47.01 24.12 39.78
N LEU A 307 -47.21 22.88 39.32
CA LEU A 307 -48.49 22.20 38.96
C LEU A 307 -48.14 20.84 38.31
N ARG A 308 -48.30 19.74 39.06
CA ARG A 308 -49.49 18.86 39.17
C ARG A 308 -49.42 17.65 38.23
N LEU A 309 -49.11 16.52 38.85
CA LEU A 309 -49.36 15.16 38.40
C LEU A 309 -50.86 14.92 38.18
N SER A 310 -51.20 14.17 37.14
CA SER A 310 -52.39 13.31 37.15
C SER A 310 -52.13 12.06 36.32
N SER A 311 -52.05 10.95 37.04
CA SER A 311 -52.17 9.57 36.61
C SER A 311 -53.58 9.25 36.10
N SER A 312 -53.70 8.41 35.08
CA SER A 312 -54.88 7.56 34.91
C SER A 312 -54.47 6.23 34.29
N ALA A 313 -54.45 5.20 35.14
CA ALA A 313 -54.49 3.81 34.76
C ALA A 313 -55.85 3.48 34.11
N LYS A 314 -55.87 2.58 33.13
CA LYS A 314 -57.06 1.81 32.82
C LYS A 314 -56.70 0.38 32.44
N GLU A 315 -57.38 -0.51 33.14
CA GLU A 315 -57.26 -1.95 33.27
C GLU A 315 -58.12 -2.67 32.21
N LYS A 316 -57.73 -3.92 31.91
CA LYS A 316 -58.52 -5.07 31.40
C LYS A 316 -59.32 -4.96 30.09
N ASP A 317 -59.08 -5.92 29.18
CA ASP A 317 -60.00 -7.07 29.08
C ASP A 317 -59.40 -8.23 28.24
N GLU A 318 -59.57 -9.44 28.75
CA GLU A 318 -59.40 -10.70 28.00
C GLU A 318 -60.70 -11.02 27.26
N GLY A 319 -60.59 -11.54 26.04
CA GLY A 319 -61.75 -12.02 25.26
C GLY A 319 -61.32 -12.99 24.18
N ALA A 320 -61.53 -14.28 24.43
CA ALA A 320 -61.46 -15.34 23.45
C ALA A 320 -62.69 -15.32 22.51
N GLY A 321 -62.51 -15.59 21.21
CA GLY A 321 -63.66 -15.71 20.30
C GLY A 321 -63.34 -15.84 18.81
N ALA A 322 -63.27 -17.08 18.35
CA ALA A 322 -63.60 -17.65 17.03
C ALA A 322 -63.65 -16.78 15.74
N LYS A 323 -62.86 -17.25 14.76
CA LYS A 323 -63.17 -17.54 13.33
C LYS A 323 -64.11 -16.57 12.56
N THR A 324 -63.54 -15.89 11.58
CA THR A 324 -64.14 -15.74 10.23
C THR A 324 -63.05 -15.59 9.17
N SER A 325 -63.13 -16.45 8.17
CA SER A 325 -62.40 -16.44 6.90
C SER A 325 -62.88 -15.30 6.01
N GLU A 326 -61.99 -14.66 5.24
CA GLU A 326 -62.23 -14.30 3.83
C GLU A 326 -60.93 -13.83 3.13
N PRO A 327 -60.85 -13.97 1.80
CA PRO A 327 -59.59 -14.04 1.05
C PRO A 327 -59.22 -12.70 0.44
N ARG A 328 -57.98 -12.22 0.65
CA ARG A 328 -57.51 -11.03 -0.07
C ARG A 328 -56.08 -11.16 -0.59
N LYS A 329 -56.07 -11.26 -1.92
CA LYS A 329 -55.19 -10.56 -2.87
C LYS A 329 -53.75 -11.06 -2.96
N ALA A 330 -53.55 -11.87 -3.99
CA ALA A 330 -52.30 -12.01 -4.71
C ALA A 330 -51.69 -10.63 -5.02
N SER A 331 -50.57 -10.31 -4.37
CA SER A 331 -49.61 -9.34 -4.89
C SER A 331 -48.39 -10.09 -5.39
N SER A 332 -48.51 -10.46 -6.65
CA SER A 332 -47.43 -10.75 -7.58
C SER A 332 -46.33 -9.69 -7.49
N SER A 333 -45.10 -10.15 -7.27
CA SER A 333 -43.85 -9.70 -7.94
C SER A 333 -42.61 -10.12 -7.14
N ARG A 334 -42.49 -11.42 -6.86
CA ARG A 334 -41.20 -11.99 -6.49
C ARG A 334 -40.43 -12.22 -7.77
N THR A 335 -39.66 -11.23 -8.20
CA THR A 335 -38.63 -11.38 -9.23
C THR A 335 -37.57 -12.32 -8.72
N THR A 336 -37.80 -13.62 -8.88
CA THR A 336 -36.78 -14.65 -8.82
C THR A 336 -35.87 -14.42 -10.02
N THR A 337 -34.82 -13.62 -9.83
CA THR A 337 -33.68 -13.61 -10.74
C THR A 337 -33.06 -15.01 -10.66
N THR A 338 -33.38 -15.83 -11.65
CA THR A 338 -32.81 -17.15 -11.90
C THR A 338 -31.32 -16.96 -12.15
N THR A 339 -30.54 -17.03 -11.08
CA THR A 339 -29.09 -17.16 -11.16
C THR A 339 -28.79 -18.47 -11.85
N ILE A 340 -28.08 -18.40 -12.97
CA ILE A 340 -27.50 -19.56 -13.66
C ILE A 340 -26.71 -20.36 -12.61
N PRO A 341 -27.11 -21.59 -12.26
CA PRO A 341 -26.31 -22.45 -11.41
C PRO A 341 -25.08 -22.88 -12.22
N ASN A 342 -23.89 -22.83 -11.60
CA ASN A 342 -22.61 -23.39 -12.09
C ASN A 342 -21.51 -22.42 -12.57
N LEU A 343 -21.61 -21.12 -12.30
CA LEU A 343 -20.41 -20.27 -12.16
C LEU A 343 -20.31 -19.83 -10.70
N SER A 344 -19.90 -20.76 -9.84
CA SER A 344 -19.50 -20.47 -8.46
C SER A 344 -18.24 -19.59 -8.46
N LEU A 345 -18.39 -18.32 -8.81
CA LEU A 345 -17.42 -17.32 -8.44
C LEU A 345 -17.41 -17.28 -6.90
N PRO A 346 -16.25 -17.42 -6.25
CA PRO A 346 -16.16 -17.38 -4.79
C PRO A 346 -16.84 -16.11 -4.27
N LYS A 347 -17.43 -16.19 -3.05
CA LYS A 347 -18.27 -15.25 -2.26
C LYS A 347 -17.87 -13.75 -2.19
N TRP A 348 -17.09 -13.23 -3.11
CA TRP A 348 -16.81 -11.82 -3.27
C TRP A 348 -18.02 -11.22 -4.00
N SER A 349 -19.01 -10.78 -3.22
CA SER A 349 -20.08 -9.89 -3.65
C SER A 349 -19.50 -8.86 -4.61
N THR A 350 -19.84 -8.94 -5.89
CA THR A 350 -19.39 -7.96 -6.88
C THR A 350 -20.15 -6.67 -6.61
N PRO A 351 -19.48 -5.57 -6.21
CA PRO A 351 -20.18 -4.31 -6.05
C PRO A 351 -20.71 -3.91 -7.42
N LYS A 352 -22.05 -3.80 -7.54
CA LYS A 352 -22.72 -3.71 -8.85
C LYS A 352 -22.31 -2.53 -9.73
N VAL A 353 -21.66 -1.49 -9.21
CA VAL A 353 -20.94 -0.45 -9.96
C VAL A 353 -19.94 0.18 -9.00
N LEU A 354 -18.67 0.37 -9.40
CA LEU A 354 -17.73 1.20 -8.67
C LEU A 354 -18.27 2.63 -8.57
N ARG A 355 -18.78 3.01 -7.40
CA ARG A 355 -19.14 4.42 -7.17
C ARG A 355 -17.84 5.24 -7.16
N PRO A 356 -17.78 6.41 -7.83
CA PRO A 356 -16.60 7.28 -7.83
C PRO A 356 -16.05 7.55 -6.42
N ARG A 357 -16.93 7.61 -5.41
CA ARG A 357 -16.58 7.76 -3.99
C ARG A 357 -15.71 6.61 -3.45
N PHE A 358 -16.01 5.36 -3.81
CA PHE A 358 -15.21 4.23 -3.38
C PHE A 358 -13.80 4.30 -3.98
N MET A 359 -13.69 4.64 -5.26
CA MET A 359 -12.38 4.86 -5.88
C MET A 359 -11.60 5.95 -5.17
N ARG A 360 -12.20 7.11 -4.91
CA ARG A 360 -11.55 8.21 -4.16
C ARG A 360 -11.00 7.74 -2.81
N ARG A 361 -11.82 7.05 -1.99
CA ARG A 361 -11.35 6.47 -0.72
C ARG A 361 -10.17 5.51 -0.87
N ARG A 362 -10.10 4.77 -1.98
CA ARG A 362 -8.95 3.89 -2.25
C ARG A 362 -7.71 4.66 -2.69
N TYR A 363 -7.87 5.77 -3.41
CA TYR A 363 -6.76 6.70 -3.66
C TYR A 363 -6.26 7.34 -2.36
N GLU A 364 -7.18 7.74 -1.48
CA GLU A 364 -6.86 8.22 -0.13
C GLU A 364 -6.09 7.17 0.65
N ALA A 365 -6.60 5.94 0.73
CA ALA A 365 -5.92 4.84 1.41
C ALA A 365 -4.52 4.56 0.84
N LEU A 366 -4.34 4.65 -0.49
CA LEU A 366 -3.02 4.49 -1.11
C LEU A 366 -2.07 5.65 -0.82
N LEU A 367 -2.58 6.88 -0.74
CA LEU A 367 -1.82 8.05 -0.30
C LEU A 367 -1.43 7.94 1.17
N GLU A 368 -2.34 7.46 2.00
CA GLU A 368 -2.11 7.20 3.42
C GLU A 368 -1.05 6.11 3.58
N ASP A 369 -1.07 5.06 2.77
CA ASP A 369 -0.12 3.93 2.85
C ASP A 369 1.21 4.16 2.11
N ALA A 370 1.33 5.23 1.34
CA ALA A 370 2.51 5.52 0.55
C ALA A 370 3.61 6.13 1.44
N PRO A 371 4.78 5.49 1.58
CA PRO A 371 5.87 6.08 2.33
C PRO A 371 6.39 7.32 1.59
N ILE A 372 6.48 8.43 2.33
CA ILE A 372 7.12 9.67 1.89
C ILE A 372 8.37 9.86 2.72
N VAL A 373 9.51 10.06 2.05
CA VAL A 373 10.78 10.29 2.74
C VAL A 373 10.95 11.78 2.92
N THR A 374 10.87 12.26 4.16
CA THR A 374 11.19 13.64 4.54
C THR A 374 12.62 13.72 5.05
N VAL A 375 13.44 14.56 4.42
CA VAL A 375 14.79 14.89 4.88
C VAL A 375 14.74 16.21 5.60
N GLU A 376 15.11 16.22 6.88
CA GLU A 376 15.13 17.41 7.74
C GLU A 376 16.57 17.74 8.13
N GLY A 377 17.00 18.97 7.84
CA GLY A 377 18.24 19.54 8.37
C GLY A 377 17.97 20.23 9.71
N LYS A 378 18.61 19.79 10.79
CA LYS A 378 18.52 20.50 12.08
C LYS A 378 19.59 21.58 12.11
N ALA A 379 19.19 22.85 12.20
CA ALA A 379 20.10 23.94 12.48
C ALA A 379 20.69 23.76 13.89
N ALA A 380 22.01 23.92 14.05
CA ALA A 380 22.71 23.60 15.30
C ALA A 380 22.31 24.47 16.50
N GLY A 381 21.55 25.56 16.30
CA GLY A 381 21.21 26.52 17.35
C GLY A 381 19.82 26.39 17.97
N THR A 382 18.90 25.63 17.38
CA THR A 382 17.53 25.53 17.91
C THR A 382 17.52 24.50 19.05
N LYS A 383 17.88 24.94 20.26
CA LYS A 383 17.56 24.25 21.50
C LYS A 383 16.06 24.00 21.46
N GLY A 384 15.68 22.75 21.18
CA GLY A 384 14.28 22.37 21.10
C GLY A 384 13.62 22.75 22.42
N GLY A 385 12.73 23.74 22.37
CA GLY A 385 11.72 23.94 23.40
C GLY A 385 10.82 22.72 23.38
N GLY A 386 11.32 21.60 23.91
CA GLY A 386 10.45 20.54 24.34
C GLY A 386 9.66 21.12 25.49
N ASP A 387 8.32 21.07 25.36
CA ASP A 387 7.37 21.14 26.47
C ASP A 387 7.66 20.01 27.47
N ALA A 388 8.83 20.08 28.11
CA ALA A 388 9.12 19.36 29.32
C ALA A 388 8.26 20.04 30.38
N LYS A 389 7.08 19.45 30.58
CA LYS A 389 6.22 19.63 31.74
C LYS A 389 7.10 19.84 32.97
N ARG A 390 7.11 21.09 33.43
CA ARG A 390 7.94 21.59 34.52
C ARG A 390 7.27 21.17 35.83
N ASP A 391 7.31 19.88 36.13
CA ASP A 391 7.03 19.41 37.48
C ASP A 391 8.30 19.68 38.29
N GLY A 392 8.21 20.72 39.11
CA GLY A 392 9.33 21.30 39.83
C GLY A 392 9.86 20.34 40.88
N ASP A 393 11.16 20.08 40.82
CA ASP A 393 11.90 19.64 41.99
C ASP A 393 13.12 20.54 42.14
N LYS A 394 13.04 21.41 43.14
CA LYS A 394 14.07 22.38 43.52
C LYS A 394 15.01 21.68 44.49
N ASN A 395 16.17 21.21 44.02
CA ASN A 395 17.44 21.28 44.77
C ASN A 395 18.55 20.48 44.09
N LYS A 396 19.47 21.18 43.43
CA LYS A 396 20.92 20.96 43.60
C LYS A 396 21.70 21.96 42.76
N GLU A 397 21.98 23.07 43.41
CA GLU A 397 23.06 23.98 43.06
C GLU A 397 24.35 23.40 43.65
N LYS A 398 25.30 23.00 42.80
CA LYS A 398 26.73 23.32 42.93
C LYS A 398 27.59 22.59 41.88
N ASP A 399 28.57 23.35 41.43
CA ASP A 399 29.81 22.96 40.76
C ASP A 399 29.73 22.55 39.29
N LYS A 400 29.83 23.57 38.42
CA LYS A 400 30.42 23.40 37.08
C LYS A 400 31.35 24.56 36.74
N LYS A 401 32.58 24.47 37.26
CA LYS A 401 33.73 25.27 36.83
C LYS A 401 34.34 24.67 35.56
N ASN A 402 34.46 25.52 34.55
CA ASN A 402 35.52 25.62 33.54
C ASN A 402 36.01 24.32 32.87
N SER A 403 35.45 24.03 31.69
CA SER A 403 36.19 23.38 30.61
C SER A 403 36.05 24.21 29.33
N THR A 404 36.84 25.27 29.24
CA THR A 404 37.07 26.04 28.01
C THR A 404 38.04 25.24 27.16
N SER A 405 37.50 24.38 26.29
CA SER A 405 38.29 23.77 25.21
C SER A 405 37.89 24.45 23.91
N ASP A 406 38.71 25.40 23.48
CA ASP A 406 38.65 26.01 22.14
C ASP A 406 39.10 24.99 21.09
N GLY A 407 38.27 23.97 20.84
CA GLY A 407 38.34 23.18 19.62
C GLY A 407 37.49 23.86 18.54
N PRO A 408 37.89 23.83 17.26
CA PRO A 408 37.01 24.32 16.19
C PRO A 408 35.69 23.57 16.31
N ALA A 409 34.63 24.31 16.63
CA ALA A 409 33.31 23.77 16.86
C ALA A 409 32.68 23.38 15.50
N ASP A 410 33.26 22.37 14.85
CA ASP A 410 32.58 21.55 13.87
C ASP A 410 31.53 20.72 14.61
N GLN A 411 30.52 21.42 15.15
CA GLN A 411 29.28 20.80 15.56
C GLN A 411 28.71 20.19 14.29
N GLU A 412 28.95 18.89 14.11
CA GLU A 412 28.41 18.11 13.01
C GLU A 412 26.89 18.30 12.99
N ARG A 413 26.44 19.22 12.15
CA ARG A 413 25.03 19.50 11.92
C ARG A 413 24.35 18.19 11.53
N GLN A 414 23.55 17.67 12.45
CA GLN A 414 22.87 16.38 12.33
C GLN A 414 21.74 16.47 11.30
N VAL A 415 21.72 15.53 10.36
CA VAL A 415 20.65 15.39 9.37
C VAL A 415 19.79 14.20 9.75
N TRP A 416 18.47 14.41 9.78
CA TRP A 416 17.50 13.40 10.17
C TRP A 416 16.68 13.00 8.96
N VAL A 417 16.57 11.70 8.71
CA VAL A 417 15.66 11.17 7.69
C VAL A 417 14.47 10.57 8.39
N LYS A 418 13.29 11.16 8.17
CA LYS A 418 12.02 10.65 8.68
C LYS A 418 11.22 10.07 7.53
N VAL A 419 10.70 8.87 7.71
CA VAL A 419 9.72 8.29 6.80
C VAL A 419 8.35 8.58 7.39
N ARG A 420 7.56 9.39 6.70
CA ARG A 420 6.21 9.77 7.12
C ARG A 420 5.20 9.15 6.15
N LEU A 421 3.97 9.00 6.63
CA LEU A 421 2.82 8.92 5.73
C LEU A 421 2.51 10.32 5.21
N SER A 422 1.73 10.41 4.13
CA SER A 422 1.19 11.70 3.67
C SER A 422 0.51 12.43 4.83
N GLU A 423 0.65 13.76 4.88
CA GLU A 423 0.03 14.58 5.93
C GLU A 423 -1.50 14.49 5.90
N PHE A 424 -2.05 14.01 4.79
CA PHE A 424 -3.44 13.59 4.65
C PHE A 424 -3.86 12.55 5.70
N ALA A 425 -2.98 11.60 6.04
CA ALA A 425 -3.23 10.61 7.09
C ALA A 425 -3.38 11.23 8.50
N LYS A 426 -2.87 12.46 8.70
CA LYS A 426 -2.99 13.19 9.98
C LYS A 426 -4.24 14.06 10.05
N SER A 427 -4.74 14.56 8.91
CA SER A 427 -5.92 15.44 8.87
C SER A 427 -7.24 14.67 8.94
N GLY A 428 -7.22 13.38 8.65
CA GLY A 428 -8.27 12.46 9.07
C GLY A 428 -8.21 12.25 10.59
N ASN A 429 -9.13 12.86 11.35
CA ASN A 429 -9.41 12.51 12.76
C ASN A 429 -9.83 11.02 12.98
N GLY A 430 -9.66 10.16 11.98
CA GLY A 430 -9.85 8.72 12.07
C GLY A 430 -8.62 8.09 12.70
N ARG A 431 -8.72 7.75 13.98
CA ARG A 431 -7.80 6.79 14.60
C ARG A 431 -7.69 5.55 13.70
N LEU A 432 -6.51 5.34 13.11
CA LEU A 432 -6.12 4.12 12.40
C LEU A 432 -6.41 2.92 13.34
N GLY A 433 -7.55 2.25 13.17
CA GLY A 433 -7.93 1.12 14.03
C GLY A 433 -9.43 0.95 14.25
N LYS A 434 -10.24 1.99 14.05
CA LYS A 434 -11.69 1.81 13.90
C LYS A 434 -12.02 1.89 12.42
N VAL A 435 -12.31 0.73 11.82
CA VAL A 435 -13.17 0.67 10.63
C VAL A 435 -14.33 1.60 10.92
N GLY A 436 -14.42 2.75 10.24
CA GLY A 436 -15.49 3.70 10.52
C GLY A 436 -16.83 2.99 10.38
N GLU A 437 -17.87 3.38 11.13
CA GLU A 437 -19.22 2.78 11.00
C GLU A 437 -19.69 2.73 9.54
N GLU A 438 -19.21 3.66 8.71
CA GLU A 438 -19.46 3.68 7.27
C GLU A 438 -18.79 2.51 6.51
N ASP A 439 -17.60 2.06 6.90
CA ASP A 439 -16.92 0.91 6.29
C ASP A 439 -17.52 -0.41 6.79
N ALA A 440 -17.96 -0.48 8.05
CA ALA A 440 -18.75 -1.61 8.56
C ALA A 440 -20.06 -1.76 7.75
N TRP A 441 -20.71 -0.65 7.41
CA TRP A 441 -21.94 -0.64 6.61
C TRP A 441 -21.77 -1.17 5.17
N TRP A 442 -20.60 -1.00 4.56
CA TRP A 442 -20.32 -1.52 3.21
C TRP A 442 -19.77 -2.96 3.21
N ILE A 443 -19.27 -3.45 4.34
CA ILE A 443 -18.82 -4.85 4.50
C ILE A 443 -20.01 -5.78 4.82
N ASP A 444 -21.02 -5.29 5.53
CA ASP A 444 -22.22 -6.05 5.92
C ASP A 444 -23.30 -6.18 4.81
N ARG A 445 -23.05 -5.67 3.60
CA ARG A 445 -23.97 -5.75 2.43
C ARG A 445 -23.33 -6.46 1.26
#